data_AF-E9AHZ8-F1
#
_entry.id   AF-E9AHZ8-F1
#
_cell.length_a   1.000
_cell.length_b   1.000
_cell.length_c   1.000
_cell.angle_alpha   90.00
_cell.angle_beta   90.00
_cell.angle_gamma   90.00
#
_symmetry.space_group_name_H-M   'P 1'
#
loop_
_entity.id
_entity.type
_entity.pdbx_description
1 polymer ?
#
loop_
_entity_poly.entity_id
_entity_poly.type
_entity_poly.pdbx_seq_one_letter_code
_entity_poly.pdbx_strand_id
1 'polypeptide(L)'
;MKKTVEDRSLEFLIRRGNDAELPPLASLSCKDFKQHHWRDAFDDEQAALREQLWAVKTQLDVIPAETYTATRNKLFPLAVSGEQRNFSNRAGHKLLESMESTGVWMELSKLLRGKSKKRPRDFAFADVCGGPGAFSQALFQAGRKQGWRQLHGYGMTLAGVSGLDWYAHLLKSPQFTCTYGLDGTGDIFKLSNIECLVSITKAAPMLLVVADGGFNVDFSVANYQETISSRIMYGQWLAALKLLRNGGCFVLKLFDTFSPLSRAVLYLSCCMYRRVHIAKPRHSRVVNSERYLVCVDFLGSPSEGWSRYLDCFYEVGFVDNEHVPELIPREWCLQDAVFMADVREMNTAVATNQVIALQMILDAAPAMAEELKAKRIEKKPAAGSDDGRTPPPAEGEDVE
;
A
#
# COMPACT_ATOMS: atom_id res chain seq x y z
N MET A 1 28.41 -18.94 6.51
CA MET A 1 27.35 -18.45 7.42
C MET A 1 26.12 -18.19 6.57
N LYS A 2 24.96 -18.82 6.84
CA LYS A 2 23.72 -18.49 6.11
C LYS A 2 23.37 -17.03 6.43
N LYS A 3 23.09 -16.22 5.40
CA LYS A 3 22.65 -14.83 5.61
C LYS A 3 21.29 -14.85 6.30
N THR A 4 21.09 -13.96 7.26
CA THR A 4 19.80 -13.78 7.95
C THR A 4 19.36 -12.32 7.82
N VAL A 5 18.07 -12.08 8.01
CA VAL A 5 17.48 -10.75 8.05
C VAL A 5 16.41 -10.72 9.13
N GLU A 6 16.23 -9.55 9.74
CA GLU A 6 15.25 -9.31 10.80
C GLU A 6 14.16 -8.32 10.33
N ASP A 7 13.03 -8.30 11.01
CA ASP A 7 11.99 -7.27 10.84
C ASP A 7 12.55 -5.91 11.30
N ARG A 8 13.01 -5.09 10.34
CA ARG A 8 13.46 -3.71 10.59
C ARG A 8 12.83 -2.76 9.59
N SER A 9 12.65 -1.51 10.03
CA SER A 9 12.23 -0.44 9.12
C SER A 9 13.38 -0.10 8.17
N LEU A 10 13.09 0.03 6.89
CA LEU A 10 14.00 0.58 5.88
C LEU A 10 13.41 1.90 5.37
N GLU A 11 14.29 2.84 5.07
CA GLU A 11 13.92 4.11 4.47
C GLU A 11 14.93 4.49 3.40
N PHE A 12 14.43 4.97 2.27
CA PHE A 12 15.23 5.45 1.16
C PHE A 12 14.73 6.84 0.77
N LEU A 13 15.63 7.83 0.71
CA LEU A 13 15.33 9.13 0.14
C LEU A 13 15.49 9.01 -1.39
N ILE A 14 14.46 9.39 -2.15
CA ILE A 14 14.46 9.39 -3.61
C ILE A 14 14.55 10.83 -4.11
N ARG A 15 15.62 11.15 -4.82
CA ARG A 15 15.89 12.50 -5.31
C ARG A 15 15.88 12.55 -6.81
N ARG A 16 15.67 13.75 -7.33
CA ARG A 16 15.89 14.11 -8.73
C ARG A 16 17.20 14.88 -8.83
N GLY A 17 17.88 14.79 -9.97
CA GLY A 17 19.02 15.67 -10.25
C GLY A 17 18.61 17.14 -10.13
N ASN A 18 19.43 17.97 -9.49
CA ASN A 18 19.13 19.40 -9.33
C ASN A 18 19.00 20.11 -10.69
N ASP A 19 19.80 19.68 -11.67
CA ASP A 19 19.85 20.23 -13.02
C ASP A 19 18.91 19.51 -14.00
N ALA A 20 18.19 18.47 -13.55
CA ALA A 20 17.22 17.80 -14.41
C ALA A 20 16.10 18.78 -14.78
N GLU A 21 15.75 18.86 -16.06
CA GLU A 21 14.61 19.66 -16.50
C GLU A 21 13.29 19.00 -16.08
N LEU A 22 12.25 19.81 -15.88
CA LEU A 22 10.93 19.25 -15.62
C LEU A 22 10.41 18.54 -16.89
N PRO A 23 9.84 17.33 -16.78
CA PRO A 23 9.14 16.70 -17.88
C PRO A 23 8.13 17.62 -18.56
N PRO A 24 8.15 17.78 -19.88
CA PRO A 24 7.19 18.62 -20.59
C PRO A 24 5.85 17.90 -20.75
N LEU A 25 5.18 17.51 -19.64
CA LEU A 25 3.93 16.72 -19.69
C LEU A 25 2.85 17.35 -20.57
N ALA A 26 2.80 18.68 -20.63
CA ALA A 26 1.84 19.42 -21.46
C ALA A 26 2.04 19.23 -22.98
N SER A 27 3.21 18.75 -23.43
CA SER A 27 3.46 18.43 -24.84
C SER A 27 3.12 16.98 -25.20
N LEU A 28 2.86 16.12 -24.21
CA LEU A 28 2.50 14.73 -24.46
C LEU A 28 1.06 14.64 -25.00
N SER A 29 0.85 13.67 -25.90
CA SER A 29 -0.46 13.38 -26.44
C SER A 29 -1.37 12.78 -25.36
N CYS A 30 -2.60 13.28 -25.30
CA CYS A 30 -3.71 12.73 -24.53
C CYS A 30 -4.47 11.62 -25.28
N LYS A 31 -3.87 11.10 -26.36
CA LYS A 31 -4.43 10.08 -27.26
C LYS A 31 -3.37 9.03 -27.51
N ASP A 32 -3.81 7.79 -27.68
CA ASP A 32 -2.99 6.67 -28.13
C ASP A 32 -1.83 6.32 -27.18
N PHE A 33 -2.09 6.26 -25.88
CA PHE A 33 -1.11 5.75 -24.91
C PHE A 33 -0.68 4.34 -25.29
N LYS A 34 0.64 4.11 -25.35
CA LYS A 34 1.18 2.78 -25.60
C LYS A 34 0.79 1.86 -24.45
N GLN A 35 0.06 0.80 -24.78
CA GLN A 35 -0.47 -0.17 -23.84
C GLN A 35 0.41 -1.41 -23.78
N HIS A 36 0.54 -1.97 -22.58
CA HIS A 36 1.17 -3.26 -22.35
C HIS A 36 0.23 -4.13 -21.52
N HIS A 37 0.03 -5.39 -21.88
CA HIS A 37 -0.61 -6.31 -20.96
C HIS A 37 0.20 -6.38 -19.66
N TRP A 38 -0.42 -6.50 -18.48
CA TRP A 38 0.29 -6.41 -17.19
C TRP A 38 1.43 -7.43 -17.02
N ARG A 39 1.42 -8.54 -17.78
CA ARG A 39 2.54 -9.50 -17.83
C ARG A 39 3.80 -8.94 -18.49
N ASP A 40 3.62 -8.03 -19.45
CA ASP A 40 4.66 -7.47 -20.30
C ASP A 40 5.00 -6.02 -19.93
N ALA A 41 4.32 -5.46 -18.92
CA ALA A 41 4.47 -4.09 -18.43
C ALA A 41 5.74 -3.85 -17.58
N PHE A 42 6.82 -4.59 -17.86
CA PHE A 42 8.13 -4.44 -17.25
C PHE A 42 9.19 -4.19 -18.33
N ASP A 43 10.21 -3.39 -18.01
CA ASP A 43 11.38 -3.25 -18.87
C ASP A 43 12.59 -4.04 -18.34
N ASP A 44 13.74 -3.82 -18.97
CA ASP A 44 15.03 -4.45 -18.69
C ASP A 44 15.77 -3.84 -17.47
N GLU A 45 15.27 -2.72 -16.91
CA GLU A 45 15.89 -2.08 -15.75
C GLU A 45 15.77 -2.97 -14.50
N GLN A 46 16.93 -3.39 -13.97
CA GLN A 46 17.06 -4.35 -12.87
C GLN A 46 16.33 -5.70 -13.10
N ALA A 47 16.17 -6.13 -14.36
CA ALA A 47 15.49 -7.39 -14.70
C ALA A 47 16.08 -8.61 -13.98
N ALA A 48 17.41 -8.74 -13.94
CA ALA A 48 18.08 -9.86 -13.26
C ALA A 48 17.76 -9.92 -11.75
N LEU A 49 17.65 -8.78 -11.07
CA LEU A 49 17.27 -8.71 -9.66
C LEU A 49 15.81 -9.10 -9.45
N ARG A 50 14.92 -8.61 -10.33
CA ARG A 50 13.48 -8.95 -10.33
C ARG A 50 13.29 -10.46 -10.53
N GLU A 51 13.95 -11.04 -11.52
CA GLU A 51 13.89 -12.47 -11.85
C GLU A 51 14.42 -13.33 -10.70
N GLN A 52 15.53 -12.93 -10.06
CA GLN A 52 16.04 -13.62 -8.87
C GLN A 52 15.02 -13.63 -7.74
N LEU A 53 14.37 -12.49 -7.46
CA LEU A 53 13.33 -12.39 -6.44
C LEU A 53 12.12 -13.27 -6.78
N TRP A 54 11.66 -13.23 -8.02
CA TRP A 54 10.53 -14.04 -8.49
C TRP A 54 10.82 -15.54 -8.44
N ALA A 55 12.04 -15.96 -8.77
CA ALA A 55 12.45 -17.36 -8.68
C ALA A 55 12.33 -17.89 -7.24
N VAL A 56 12.74 -17.10 -6.23
CA VAL A 56 12.63 -17.51 -4.82
C VAL A 56 11.18 -17.46 -4.33
N LYS A 57 10.37 -16.49 -4.79
CA LYS A 57 8.92 -16.47 -4.50
C LYS A 57 8.23 -17.73 -5.03
N THR A 58 8.52 -18.13 -6.26
CA THR A 58 7.94 -19.31 -6.93
C THR A 58 8.34 -20.62 -6.25
N GLN A 59 9.49 -20.68 -5.58
CA GLN A 59 9.85 -21.85 -4.78
C GLN A 59 8.95 -22.05 -3.56
N LEU A 60 8.24 -21.02 -3.09
CA LEU A 60 7.31 -21.15 -1.97
C LEU A 60 6.03 -21.90 -2.36
N ASP A 61 5.74 -22.02 -3.66
CA ASP A 61 4.52 -22.62 -4.19
C ASP A 61 4.33 -24.08 -3.76
N VAL A 62 5.44 -24.77 -3.44
CA VAL A 62 5.41 -26.16 -2.96
C VAL A 62 5.15 -26.27 -1.45
N ILE A 63 5.20 -25.16 -0.70
CA ILE A 63 4.98 -25.15 0.75
C ILE A 63 3.48 -24.96 1.04
N PRO A 64 2.82 -25.86 1.80
CA PRO A 64 1.43 -25.68 2.20
C PRO A 64 1.21 -24.35 2.94
N ALA A 65 0.11 -23.65 2.65
CA ALA A 65 -0.17 -22.31 3.16
C ALA A 65 -0.13 -22.21 4.71
N GLU A 66 -0.58 -23.24 5.42
CA GLU A 66 -0.51 -23.32 6.89
C GLU A 66 0.94 -23.37 7.38
N THR A 67 1.77 -24.24 6.78
CA THR A 67 3.20 -24.36 7.08
C THR A 67 3.95 -23.07 6.76
N TYR A 68 3.66 -22.45 5.61
CA TYR A 68 4.22 -21.15 5.26
C TYR A 68 3.86 -20.10 6.31
N THR A 69 2.58 -20.00 6.67
CA THR A 69 2.08 -19.01 7.64
C THR A 69 2.69 -19.22 9.02
N ALA A 70 2.76 -20.45 9.51
CA ALA A 70 3.35 -20.79 10.80
C ALA A 70 4.87 -20.50 10.82
N THR A 71 5.60 -20.92 9.78
CA THR A 71 7.04 -20.66 9.63
C THR A 71 7.31 -19.16 9.60
N ARG A 72 6.61 -18.41 8.74
CA ARG A 72 6.73 -16.96 8.62
C ARG A 72 6.47 -16.27 9.97
N ASN A 73 5.40 -16.64 10.66
CA ASN A 73 5.04 -16.00 11.93
C ASN A 73 6.05 -16.32 13.05
N LYS A 74 6.67 -17.51 13.04
CA LYS A 74 7.73 -17.90 13.97
C LYS A 74 9.02 -17.11 13.72
N LEU A 75 9.37 -16.89 12.45
CA LEU A 75 10.58 -16.16 12.06
C LEU A 75 10.43 -14.64 12.17
N PHE A 76 9.23 -14.12 11.90
CA PHE A 76 8.93 -12.68 11.79
C PHE A 76 7.73 -12.31 12.69
N PRO A 77 7.90 -12.34 14.02
CA PRO A 77 6.79 -12.22 14.99
C PRO A 77 6.18 -10.82 15.04
N LEU A 78 6.92 -9.76 14.69
CA LEU A 78 6.37 -8.40 14.59
C LEU A 78 5.39 -8.27 13.41
N ALA A 79 5.55 -9.15 12.42
CA ALA A 79 4.80 -9.12 11.18
C ALA A 79 3.54 -10.03 11.17
N VAL A 80 3.12 -10.50 12.35
CA VAL A 80 1.91 -11.33 12.53
C VAL A 80 0.64 -10.48 12.35
N SER A 81 -0.32 -10.99 11.57
CA SER A 81 -1.63 -10.35 11.40
C SER A 81 -2.48 -10.46 12.66
N GLY A 82 -3.31 -9.46 12.94
CA GLY A 82 -4.30 -9.47 14.02
C GLY A 82 -4.46 -8.11 14.67
N GLU A 83 -5.33 -8.05 15.68
CA GLU A 83 -5.38 -6.93 16.61
C GLU A 83 -4.03 -6.82 17.32
N GLN A 84 -3.46 -5.62 17.34
CA GLN A 84 -2.22 -5.34 18.03
C GLN A 84 -2.44 -4.15 18.94
N ARG A 85 -2.30 -4.35 20.26
CA ARG A 85 -2.39 -3.45 21.44
C ARG A 85 -3.33 -2.23 21.38
N ASN A 86 -3.33 -1.44 20.30
CA ASN A 86 -4.08 -0.21 20.09
C ASN A 86 -4.92 -0.14 18.80
N PHE A 87 -4.75 -1.08 17.85
CA PHE A 87 -5.43 -1.04 16.56
C PHE A 87 -6.17 -2.32 16.24
N SER A 88 -7.33 -2.17 15.60
CA SER A 88 -8.12 -3.29 15.08
C SER A 88 -7.36 -4.08 14.01
N ASN A 89 -6.39 -3.47 13.33
CA ASN A 89 -5.43 -4.19 12.51
C ASN A 89 -4.06 -3.48 12.43
N ARG A 90 -3.04 -4.22 12.00
CA ARG A 90 -1.64 -3.77 11.89
C ARG A 90 -1.42 -2.58 10.94
N ALA A 91 -2.34 -2.26 10.03
CA ALA A 91 -2.14 -1.19 9.05
C ALA A 91 -1.85 0.15 9.74
N GLY A 92 -2.54 0.46 10.84
CA GLY A 92 -2.26 1.64 11.67
C GLY A 92 -0.80 1.74 12.12
N HIS A 93 -0.17 0.64 12.53
CA HIS A 93 1.25 0.63 12.91
C HIS A 93 2.16 0.95 11.72
N LYS A 94 1.89 0.39 10.54
CA LYS A 94 2.69 0.64 9.33
C LYS A 94 2.67 2.11 8.93
N LEU A 95 1.49 2.74 8.99
CA LEU A 95 1.34 4.17 8.71
C LEU A 95 2.16 5.00 9.69
N LEU A 96 1.98 4.80 10.99
CA LEU A 96 2.68 5.59 12.01
C LEU A 96 4.20 5.44 11.90
N GLU A 97 4.70 4.23 11.63
CA GLU A 97 6.13 3.98 11.43
C GLU A 97 6.69 4.66 10.19
N SER A 98 5.95 4.63 9.08
CA SER A 98 6.34 5.29 7.84
C SER A 98 6.37 6.81 8.00
N MET A 99 5.39 7.38 8.72
CA MET A 99 5.34 8.81 9.02
C MET A 99 6.44 9.27 9.99
N GLU A 100 6.78 8.42 10.97
CA GLU A 100 7.83 8.69 11.95
C GLU A 100 9.20 8.73 11.29
N SER A 101 9.56 7.70 10.51
CA SER A 101 10.91 7.59 9.96
C SER A 101 11.24 8.74 8.98
N THR A 102 10.26 9.11 8.16
CA THR A 102 10.41 10.08 7.06
C THR A 102 10.20 11.55 7.50
N GLY A 103 9.84 11.77 8.76
CA GLY A 103 9.66 13.11 9.33
C GLY A 103 8.35 13.80 8.94
N VAL A 104 7.31 13.06 8.57
CA VAL A 104 5.96 13.61 8.31
C VAL A 104 5.42 14.35 9.53
N TRP A 105 5.60 13.78 10.74
CA TRP A 105 5.15 14.43 11.97
C TRP A 105 5.85 15.76 12.23
N MET A 106 7.14 15.86 11.88
CA MET A 106 7.89 17.10 12.02
C MET A 106 7.36 18.18 11.08
N GLU A 107 7.06 17.83 9.83
CA GLU A 107 6.52 18.77 8.85
C GLU A 107 5.11 19.24 9.23
N LEU A 108 4.21 18.31 9.58
CA LEU A 108 2.87 18.65 10.05
C LEU A 108 2.95 19.52 11.31
N SER A 109 3.78 19.15 12.29
CA SER A 109 3.96 19.95 13.50
C SER A 109 4.48 21.36 13.21
N LYS A 110 5.34 21.54 12.19
CA LYS A 110 5.81 22.87 11.76
C LYS A 110 4.65 23.69 11.17
N LEU A 111 3.82 23.11 10.30
CA LEU A 111 2.69 23.79 9.66
C LEU A 111 1.57 24.14 10.65
N LEU A 112 1.35 23.29 11.65
CA LEU A 112 0.31 23.46 12.66
C LEU A 112 0.69 24.40 13.81
N ARG A 113 1.95 24.90 13.84
CA ARG A 113 2.36 25.93 14.80
C ARG A 113 1.53 27.20 14.58
N GLY A 114 0.51 27.37 15.43
CA GLY A 114 -0.23 28.61 15.55
C GLY A 114 0.62 29.71 16.20
N LYS A 115 0.00 30.87 16.47
CA LYS A 115 0.61 31.97 17.23
C LYS A 115 1.03 31.54 18.65
N SER A 116 0.50 30.42 19.14
CA SER A 116 0.86 29.81 20.42
C SER A 116 0.77 28.30 20.31
N LYS A 117 1.63 27.56 21.04
CA LYS A 117 1.54 26.11 21.19
C LYS A 117 0.17 25.64 21.72
N LYS A 118 -0.58 26.50 22.41
CA LYS A 118 -1.90 26.18 22.97
C LYS A 118 -3.05 26.21 21.96
N ARG A 119 -2.84 26.75 20.75
CA ARG A 119 -3.87 26.86 19.71
C ARG A 119 -3.28 26.42 18.36
N PRO A 120 -3.13 25.10 18.14
CA PRO A 120 -2.73 24.60 16.83
C PRO A 120 -3.78 24.99 15.79
N ARG A 121 -3.34 25.15 14.54
CA ARG A 121 -4.24 25.38 13.40
C ARG A 121 -5.09 24.15 13.12
N ASP A 122 -6.24 24.36 12.52
CA ASP A 122 -7.11 23.30 12.03
C ASP A 122 -6.41 22.59 10.88
N PHE A 123 -6.55 21.26 10.82
CA PHE A 123 -6.09 20.51 9.67
C PHE A 123 -6.98 19.32 9.39
N ALA A 124 -7.00 18.94 8.11
CA ALA A 124 -7.70 17.78 7.65
C ALA A 124 -6.74 16.73 7.11
N PHE A 125 -7.15 15.47 7.23
CA PHE A 125 -6.58 14.37 6.46
C PHE A 125 -7.65 13.73 5.57
N ALA A 126 -7.22 13.09 4.47
CA ALA A 126 -8.05 12.19 3.68
C ALA A 126 -7.47 10.77 3.70
N ASP A 127 -8.34 9.78 3.91
CA ASP A 127 -8.02 8.35 3.89
C ASP A 127 -8.70 7.72 2.67
N VAL A 128 -7.92 7.58 1.58
CA VAL A 128 -8.38 7.16 0.26
C VAL A 128 -8.15 5.66 0.10
N CYS A 129 -9.17 4.94 -0.34
CA CYS A 129 -9.20 3.47 -0.26
C CYS A 129 -8.95 2.97 1.18
N GLY A 130 -9.36 3.75 2.18
CA GLY A 130 -8.96 3.57 3.59
C GLY A 130 -9.71 2.49 4.36
N GLY A 131 -10.72 1.88 3.76
CA GLY A 131 -11.54 0.82 4.33
C GLY A 131 -10.73 -0.33 4.94
N PRO A 132 -11.02 -0.79 6.18
CA PRO A 132 -12.13 -0.37 7.05
C PRO A 132 -11.85 0.86 7.95
N GLY A 133 -10.69 1.50 7.81
CA GLY A 133 -10.36 2.77 8.49
C GLY A 133 -9.32 2.65 9.60
N ALA A 134 -8.42 1.68 9.52
CA ALA A 134 -7.32 1.55 10.48
C ALA A 134 -6.34 2.73 10.42
N PHE A 135 -6.12 3.31 9.24
CA PHE A 135 -5.32 4.52 9.08
C PHE A 135 -6.00 5.71 9.75
N SER A 136 -7.28 5.97 9.45
CA SER A 136 -8.10 6.97 10.14
C SER A 136 -8.07 6.82 11.67
N GLN A 137 -8.26 5.60 12.20
CA GLN A 137 -8.18 5.31 13.63
C GLN A 137 -6.80 5.69 14.21
N ALA A 138 -5.72 5.32 13.53
CA ALA A 138 -4.35 5.65 13.93
C ALA A 138 -4.08 7.15 13.93
N LEU A 139 -4.55 7.87 12.90
CA LEU A 139 -4.39 9.31 12.80
C LEU A 139 -5.15 10.05 13.90
N PHE A 140 -6.40 9.68 14.20
CA PHE A 140 -7.14 10.27 15.33
C PHE A 140 -6.48 9.97 16.69
N GLN A 141 -5.92 8.78 16.87
CA GLN A 141 -5.18 8.46 18.10
C GLN A 141 -3.87 9.27 18.21
N ALA A 142 -3.10 9.37 17.13
CA ALA A 142 -1.87 10.13 17.07
C ALA A 142 -2.13 11.63 17.28
N GLY A 143 -3.13 12.19 16.60
CA GLY A 143 -3.52 13.60 16.73
C GLY A 143 -3.90 13.97 18.17
N ARG A 144 -4.64 13.11 18.88
CA ARG A 144 -4.94 13.29 20.31
C ARG A 144 -3.68 13.33 21.17
N LYS A 145 -2.70 12.45 20.91
CA LYS A 145 -1.41 12.42 21.63
C LYS A 145 -0.56 13.66 21.32
N GLN A 146 -0.59 14.16 20.09
CA GLN A 146 0.12 15.37 19.66
C GLN A 146 -0.59 16.68 20.08
N GLY A 147 -1.80 16.59 20.67
CA GLY A 147 -2.58 17.75 21.10
C GLY A 147 -3.36 18.45 19.97
N TRP A 148 -3.54 17.81 18.82
CA TRP A 148 -4.31 18.31 17.69
C TRP A 148 -5.81 18.10 17.95
N ARG A 149 -6.44 19.10 18.56
CA ARG A 149 -7.87 19.04 18.93
C ARG A 149 -8.84 19.30 17.78
N GLN A 150 -8.36 19.91 16.70
CA GLN A 150 -9.16 20.35 15.55
C GLN A 150 -8.73 19.56 14.30
N LEU A 151 -8.74 18.24 14.43
CA LEU A 151 -8.43 17.30 13.36
C LEU A 151 -9.72 16.73 12.78
N HIS A 152 -9.93 16.93 11.47
CA HIS A 152 -11.05 16.34 10.75
C HIS A 152 -10.56 15.33 9.71
N GLY A 153 -11.18 14.16 9.65
CA GLY A 153 -10.88 13.14 8.66
C GLY A 153 -11.92 13.12 7.55
N TYR A 154 -11.48 12.89 6.32
CA TYR A 154 -12.33 12.59 5.18
C TYR A 154 -11.99 11.20 4.67
N GLY A 155 -12.99 10.44 4.21
CA GLY A 155 -12.76 9.07 3.75
C GLY A 155 -13.51 8.75 2.46
N MET A 156 -12.85 8.01 1.58
CA MET A 156 -13.49 7.35 0.43
C MET A 156 -12.96 5.92 0.31
N THR A 157 -13.86 4.95 0.19
CA THR A 157 -13.55 3.53 -0.05
C THR A 157 -14.74 2.88 -0.73
N LEU A 158 -14.61 1.63 -1.19
CA LEU A 158 -15.70 0.91 -1.86
C LEU A 158 -16.91 0.73 -0.93
N ALA A 159 -18.09 1.12 -1.40
CA ALA A 159 -19.34 1.01 -0.66
C ALA A 159 -19.85 -0.43 -0.63
N GLY A 160 -20.31 -0.91 0.54
CA GLY A 160 -21.02 -2.19 0.64
C GLY A 160 -20.19 -3.45 0.40
N VAL A 161 -18.86 -3.34 0.31
CA VAL A 161 -17.96 -4.48 0.16
C VAL A 161 -17.47 -4.94 1.53
N SER A 162 -17.79 -6.19 1.89
CA SER A 162 -17.44 -6.75 3.20
C SER A 162 -15.93 -6.65 3.48
N GLY A 163 -15.58 -6.11 4.66
CA GLY A 163 -14.20 -5.88 5.08
C GLY A 163 -13.52 -4.66 4.48
N LEU A 164 -14.13 -4.00 3.49
CA LEU A 164 -13.63 -2.76 2.87
C LEU A 164 -14.47 -1.54 3.23
N ASP A 165 -15.64 -1.68 3.85
CA ASP A 165 -16.40 -0.52 4.34
C ASP A 165 -15.92 -0.05 5.73
N TRP A 166 -16.20 1.21 6.07
CA TRP A 166 -15.70 1.86 7.27
C TRP A 166 -16.20 1.24 8.57
N TYR A 167 -15.35 1.26 9.60
CA TYR A 167 -15.77 0.93 10.95
C TYR A 167 -16.94 1.82 11.38
N ALA A 168 -17.95 1.20 12.02
CA ALA A 168 -19.15 1.90 12.46
C ALA A 168 -18.89 3.11 13.38
N HIS A 169 -17.80 3.10 14.15
CA HIS A 169 -17.43 4.21 15.02
C HIS A 169 -16.89 5.43 14.25
N LEU A 170 -16.29 5.23 13.07
CA LEU A 170 -15.87 6.33 12.20
C LEU A 170 -17.10 6.98 11.55
N LEU A 171 -18.03 6.18 11.05
CA LEU A 171 -19.28 6.68 10.45
C LEU A 171 -20.17 7.45 11.45
N LYS A 172 -20.06 7.15 12.74
CA LYS A 172 -20.75 7.87 13.83
C LYS A 172 -19.98 9.08 14.37
N SER A 173 -18.73 9.27 13.96
CA SER A 173 -17.87 10.32 14.49
C SER A 173 -18.16 11.66 13.82
N PRO A 174 -18.43 12.75 14.57
CA PRO A 174 -18.59 14.08 13.97
C PRO A 174 -17.28 14.63 13.38
N GLN A 175 -16.14 14.04 13.71
CA GLN A 175 -14.81 14.42 13.20
C GLN A 175 -14.45 13.66 11.90
N PHE A 176 -15.34 12.83 11.36
CA PHE A 176 -15.07 12.04 10.16
C PHE A 176 -16.21 12.19 9.14
N THR A 177 -15.88 12.61 7.92
CA THR A 177 -16.83 12.75 6.82
C THR A 177 -16.52 11.71 5.75
N CYS A 178 -17.40 10.72 5.61
CA CYS A 178 -17.33 9.72 4.56
C CYS A 178 -18.04 10.20 3.29
N THR A 179 -17.46 9.90 2.13
CA THR A 179 -18.14 9.96 0.83
C THR A 179 -17.88 8.68 0.05
N TYR A 180 -18.84 8.28 -0.77
CA TYR A 180 -18.71 7.17 -1.71
C TYR A 180 -18.66 7.70 -3.16
N GLY A 181 -18.18 8.93 -3.35
CA GLY A 181 -18.04 9.54 -4.66
C GLY A 181 -19.36 10.03 -5.26
N LEU A 182 -19.32 10.42 -6.52
CA LEU A 182 -20.46 11.00 -7.24
C LEU A 182 -21.55 9.97 -7.51
N ASP A 183 -21.15 8.73 -7.81
CA ASP A 183 -22.06 7.64 -8.15
C ASP A 183 -22.39 6.71 -6.97
N GLY A 184 -21.84 6.99 -5.79
CA GLY A 184 -22.09 6.24 -4.56
C GLY A 184 -21.35 4.91 -4.45
N THR A 185 -20.47 4.53 -5.40
CA THR A 185 -19.74 3.26 -5.32
C THR A 185 -18.45 3.34 -4.51
N GLY A 186 -17.88 4.54 -4.39
CA GLY A 186 -16.55 4.77 -3.80
C GLY A 186 -15.41 4.18 -4.61
N ASP A 187 -15.67 3.83 -5.87
CA ASP A 187 -14.68 3.27 -6.78
C ASP A 187 -13.67 4.33 -7.19
N ILE A 188 -12.42 4.13 -6.78
CA ILE A 188 -11.30 5.04 -7.08
C ILE A 188 -10.97 5.08 -8.57
N PHE A 189 -11.35 4.05 -9.35
CA PHE A 189 -11.14 3.99 -10.80
C PHE A 189 -11.92 5.02 -11.60
N LYS A 190 -12.85 5.72 -10.95
CA LYS A 190 -13.67 6.76 -11.55
C LYS A 190 -13.16 8.11 -11.11
N LEU A 191 -12.63 8.90 -12.06
CA LEU A 191 -12.17 10.27 -11.78
C LEU A 191 -13.28 11.11 -11.15
N SER A 192 -14.54 10.93 -11.55
CA SER A 192 -15.70 11.61 -10.96
C SER A 192 -15.87 11.37 -9.46
N ASN A 193 -15.47 10.20 -8.94
CA ASN A 193 -15.50 9.91 -7.51
C ASN A 193 -14.36 10.64 -6.77
N ILE A 194 -13.18 10.73 -7.37
CA ILE A 194 -12.08 11.57 -6.87
C ILE A 194 -12.52 13.04 -6.84
N GLU A 195 -13.14 13.55 -7.91
CA GLU A 195 -13.59 14.94 -7.99
C GLU A 195 -14.71 15.27 -6.99
N CYS A 196 -15.59 14.31 -6.70
CA CYS A 196 -16.55 14.45 -5.60
C CYS A 196 -15.83 14.67 -4.26
N LEU A 197 -14.81 13.86 -3.94
CA LEU A 197 -14.01 14.01 -2.74
C LEU A 197 -13.28 15.37 -2.69
N VAL A 198 -12.73 15.82 -3.83
CA VAL A 198 -12.12 17.16 -3.95
C VAL A 198 -13.13 18.28 -3.69
N SER A 199 -14.34 18.16 -4.24
CA SER A 199 -15.42 19.15 -4.05
C SER A 199 -15.81 19.30 -2.57
N ILE A 200 -16.06 18.18 -1.86
CA ILE A 200 -16.49 18.24 -0.44
C ILE A 200 -15.38 18.71 0.49
N THR A 201 -14.11 18.55 0.10
CA THR A 201 -12.93 18.97 0.87
C THR A 201 -12.39 20.34 0.44
N LYS A 202 -13.05 21.05 -0.48
CA LYS A 202 -12.54 22.31 -1.06
C LYS A 202 -12.14 23.35 0.00
N ALA A 203 -12.93 23.49 1.07
CA ALA A 203 -12.67 24.42 2.16
C ALA A 203 -11.75 23.84 3.26
N ALA A 204 -11.44 22.54 3.21
CA ALA A 204 -10.65 21.88 4.25
C ALA A 204 -9.15 22.20 4.08
N PRO A 205 -8.42 22.50 5.17
CA PRO A 205 -6.96 22.56 5.19
C PRO A 205 -6.35 21.15 5.09
N MET A 206 -6.44 20.55 3.91
CA MET A 206 -5.98 19.20 3.62
C MET A 206 -4.45 19.13 3.61
N LEU A 207 -3.85 18.71 4.73
CA LEU A 207 -2.40 18.65 4.92
C LEU A 207 -1.86 17.22 4.95
N LEU A 208 -2.73 16.21 4.94
CA LEU A 208 -2.32 14.82 4.90
C LEU A 208 -3.27 14.01 4.03
N VAL A 209 -2.74 13.27 3.06
CA VAL A 209 -3.49 12.21 2.38
C VAL A 209 -2.80 10.89 2.69
N VAL A 210 -3.58 9.86 3.01
CA VAL A 210 -3.09 8.50 3.23
C VAL A 210 -3.90 7.56 2.35
N ALA A 211 -3.25 6.52 1.84
CA ALA A 211 -3.88 5.58 0.91
C ALA A 211 -3.27 4.17 1.05
N ASP A 212 -4.09 3.16 1.34
CA ASP A 212 -3.69 1.77 1.59
C ASP A 212 -4.40 0.76 0.67
N GLY A 213 -5.00 1.26 -0.41
CA GLY A 213 -5.77 0.48 -1.36
C GLY A 213 -4.94 -0.60 -2.05
N GLY A 214 -5.45 -1.82 -1.99
CA GLY A 214 -4.94 -2.98 -2.69
C GLY A 214 -5.98 -4.10 -2.64
N PHE A 215 -5.78 -5.11 -3.47
CA PHE A 215 -6.67 -6.26 -3.55
C PHE A 215 -5.87 -7.56 -3.55
N ASN A 216 -6.56 -8.66 -3.25
CA ASN A 216 -5.94 -9.97 -3.29
C ASN A 216 -5.66 -10.36 -4.73
N VAL A 217 -4.42 -10.74 -5.00
CA VAL A 217 -3.97 -11.26 -6.28
C VAL A 217 -3.77 -12.77 -6.11
N ASP A 218 -4.25 -13.55 -7.07
CA ASP A 218 -4.07 -14.99 -7.05
C ASP A 218 -2.59 -15.35 -6.97
N PHE A 219 -2.28 -16.41 -6.24
CA PHE A 219 -0.91 -16.80 -5.96
C PHE A 219 -0.12 -17.12 -7.24
N SER A 220 -0.77 -17.70 -8.27
CA SER A 220 -0.16 -17.99 -9.58
C SER A 220 0.32 -16.75 -10.34
N VAL A 221 -0.15 -15.56 -9.96
CA VAL A 221 0.21 -14.28 -10.59
C VAL A 221 0.70 -13.24 -9.57
N ALA A 222 1.02 -13.65 -8.34
CA ALA A 222 1.45 -12.76 -7.27
C ALA A 222 2.74 -11.99 -7.60
N ASN A 223 3.61 -12.55 -8.45
CA ASN A 223 4.80 -11.86 -8.95
C ASN A 223 4.48 -10.59 -9.75
N TYR A 224 3.29 -10.51 -10.33
CA TYR A 224 2.81 -9.39 -11.15
C TYR A 224 1.95 -8.40 -10.38
N GLN A 225 1.89 -8.51 -9.04
CA GLN A 225 1.05 -7.65 -8.21
C GLN A 225 1.32 -6.15 -8.43
N GLU A 226 2.56 -5.76 -8.73
CA GLU A 226 2.91 -4.38 -9.08
C GLU A 226 2.12 -3.88 -10.29
N THR A 227 2.22 -4.57 -11.44
CA THR A 227 1.61 -4.13 -12.69
C THR A 227 0.10 -4.33 -12.70
N ILE A 228 -0.40 -5.38 -12.05
CA ILE A 228 -1.84 -5.59 -11.82
C ILE A 228 -2.43 -4.45 -10.97
N SER A 229 -1.68 -3.91 -10.00
CA SER A 229 -2.15 -2.81 -9.12
C SER A 229 -1.92 -1.41 -9.70
N SER A 230 -1.51 -1.29 -10.97
CA SER A 230 -1.15 -0.02 -11.61
C SER A 230 -2.25 1.04 -11.53
N ARG A 231 -3.49 0.67 -11.88
CA ARG A 231 -4.62 1.59 -11.93
C ARG A 231 -5.04 2.09 -10.54
N ILE A 232 -5.01 1.21 -9.54
CA ILE A 232 -5.37 1.58 -8.15
C ILE A 232 -4.27 2.42 -7.50
N MET A 233 -3.01 2.12 -7.77
CA MET A 233 -1.88 2.95 -7.35
C MET A 233 -2.00 4.35 -7.94
N TYR A 234 -2.22 4.45 -9.26
CA TYR A 234 -2.33 5.74 -9.94
C TYR A 234 -3.51 6.57 -9.42
N GLY A 235 -4.69 5.96 -9.28
CA GLY A 235 -5.88 6.66 -8.78
C GLY A 235 -5.69 7.26 -7.38
N GLN A 236 -5.04 6.52 -6.48
CA GLN A 236 -4.72 7.00 -5.13
C GLN A 236 -3.67 8.11 -5.16
N TRP A 237 -2.65 8.00 -6.02
CA TRP A 237 -1.64 9.05 -6.23
C TRP A 237 -2.27 10.33 -6.80
N LEU A 238 -3.11 10.21 -7.83
CA LEU A 238 -3.81 11.34 -8.43
C LEU A 238 -4.75 12.02 -7.42
N ALA A 239 -5.51 11.24 -6.64
CA ALA A 239 -6.36 11.78 -5.59
C ALA A 239 -5.56 12.66 -4.61
N ALA A 240 -4.37 12.22 -4.18
CA ALA A 240 -3.52 13.02 -3.30
C ALA A 240 -3.09 14.34 -3.92
N LEU A 241 -2.67 14.34 -5.19
CA LEU A 241 -2.27 15.56 -5.91
C LEU A 241 -3.41 16.59 -5.99
N LYS A 242 -4.66 16.13 -6.13
CA LYS A 242 -5.84 17.00 -6.25
C LYS A 242 -6.36 17.50 -4.89
N LEU A 243 -6.14 16.71 -3.83
CA LEU A 243 -6.64 17.02 -2.48
C LEU A 243 -5.69 17.90 -1.69
N LEU A 244 -4.37 17.69 -1.79
CA LEU A 244 -3.40 18.32 -0.92
C LEU A 244 -3.31 19.84 -1.12
N ARG A 245 -3.10 20.54 -0.01
CA ARG A 245 -2.67 21.95 0.00
C ARG A 245 -1.15 22.02 0.10
N ASN A 246 -0.58 23.16 -0.32
CA ASN A 246 0.86 23.41 -0.23
C ASN A 246 1.38 23.14 1.18
N GLY A 247 2.52 22.44 1.28
CA GLY A 247 3.09 21.93 2.53
C GLY A 247 2.57 20.57 2.97
N GLY A 248 1.49 20.06 2.36
CA GLY A 248 0.89 18.79 2.76
C GLY A 248 1.80 17.56 2.54
N CYS A 249 1.44 16.46 3.18
CA CYS A 249 2.16 15.19 3.12
C CYS A 249 1.27 14.09 2.51
N PHE A 250 1.89 13.09 1.88
CA PHE A 250 1.21 11.94 1.29
C PHE A 250 1.86 10.63 1.73
N VAL A 251 1.05 9.62 2.04
CA VAL A 251 1.50 8.24 2.27
C VAL A 251 0.69 7.30 1.39
N LEU A 252 1.35 6.57 0.50
CA LEU A 252 0.73 5.61 -0.42
C LEU A 252 1.36 4.23 -0.28
N LYS A 253 0.54 3.21 -0.08
CA LYS A 253 0.99 1.82 -0.21
C LYS A 253 1.38 1.51 -1.66
N LEU A 254 2.57 0.94 -1.80
CA LEU A 254 3.12 0.38 -3.03
C LEU A 254 3.47 -1.09 -2.84
N PHE A 255 3.72 -1.77 -3.96
CA PHE A 255 4.33 -3.10 -3.99
C PHE A 255 5.77 -3.00 -4.47
N ASP A 256 6.19 -3.87 -5.37
CA ASP A 256 7.45 -3.69 -6.08
C ASP A 256 7.41 -2.41 -6.94
N THR A 257 8.59 -1.95 -7.35
CA THR A 257 8.79 -0.70 -8.09
C THR A 257 9.74 -0.92 -9.27
N PHE A 258 9.55 -2.03 -9.99
CA PHE A 258 10.34 -2.44 -11.16
C PHE A 258 9.69 -2.04 -12.50
N SER A 259 8.42 -1.65 -12.51
CA SER A 259 7.73 -1.23 -13.74
C SER A 259 8.05 0.22 -14.12
N PRO A 260 8.00 0.57 -15.41
CA PRO A 260 8.11 1.97 -15.85
C PRO A 260 7.08 2.89 -15.20
N LEU A 261 5.84 2.43 -15.00
CA LEU A 261 4.77 3.24 -14.40
C LEU A 261 5.08 3.60 -12.94
N SER A 262 5.50 2.62 -12.12
CA SER A 262 5.90 2.88 -10.73
C SER A 262 7.05 3.88 -10.68
N ARG A 263 8.09 3.72 -11.51
CA ARG A 263 9.20 4.67 -11.59
C ARG A 263 8.74 6.07 -12.00
N ALA A 264 7.83 6.17 -12.98
CA ALA A 264 7.26 7.45 -13.40
C ALA A 264 6.52 8.14 -12.25
N VAL A 265 5.68 7.42 -11.49
CA VAL A 265 4.99 7.97 -10.31
C VAL A 265 5.99 8.48 -9.26
N LEU A 266 7.07 7.75 -8.99
CA LEU A 266 8.13 8.21 -8.08
C LEU A 266 8.82 9.47 -8.63
N TYR A 267 9.20 9.46 -9.90
CA TYR A 267 9.91 10.56 -10.56
C TYR A 267 9.08 11.86 -10.58
N LEU A 268 7.82 11.75 -10.98
CA LEU A 268 6.89 12.88 -10.99
C LEU A 268 6.57 13.36 -9.57
N SER A 269 6.56 12.47 -8.57
CA SER A 269 6.47 12.88 -7.16
C SER A 269 7.69 13.73 -6.74
N CYS A 270 8.90 13.39 -7.18
CA CYS A 270 10.08 14.22 -6.91
C CYS A 270 9.99 15.63 -7.54
N CYS A 271 9.10 15.84 -8.51
CA CYS A 271 8.83 17.15 -9.11
C CYS A 271 7.77 17.97 -8.33
N MET A 272 6.95 17.31 -7.52
CA MET A 272 5.76 17.90 -6.88
C MET A 272 5.86 17.98 -5.35
N TYR A 273 6.91 17.40 -4.76
CA TYR A 273 7.14 17.40 -3.31
C TYR A 273 8.60 17.75 -3.00
N ARG A 274 8.85 18.36 -1.83
CA ARG A 274 10.21 18.71 -1.42
C ARG A 274 11.06 17.48 -1.12
N ARG A 275 10.47 16.48 -0.46
CA ARG A 275 11.15 15.23 -0.11
C ARG A 275 10.25 14.06 -0.46
N VAL A 276 10.83 13.07 -1.12
CA VAL A 276 10.16 11.82 -1.48
C VAL A 276 10.94 10.68 -0.89
N HIS A 277 10.27 9.82 -0.15
CA HIS A 277 10.85 8.69 0.54
C HIS A 277 10.12 7.41 0.14
N ILE A 278 10.83 6.29 0.22
CA ILE A 278 10.22 4.96 0.24
C ILE A 278 10.52 4.33 1.59
N ALA A 279 9.47 4.02 2.34
CA ALA A 279 9.54 3.40 3.65
C ALA A 279 9.04 1.95 3.57
N LYS A 280 9.82 1.00 4.09
CA LYS A 280 9.35 -0.36 4.39
C LYS A 280 9.32 -0.51 5.91
N PRO A 281 8.18 -0.22 6.58
CA PRO A 281 8.10 -0.27 8.04
C PRO A 281 8.29 -1.70 8.54
N ARG A 282 8.81 -1.91 9.75
CA ARG A 282 8.99 -3.25 10.34
C ARG A 282 7.68 -4.04 10.50
N HIS A 283 6.54 -3.36 10.61
CA HIS A 283 5.23 -4.01 10.56
C HIS A 283 4.75 -4.31 9.13
N SER A 284 5.50 -3.97 8.09
CA SER A 284 5.38 -4.60 6.76
C SER A 284 6.26 -5.85 6.76
N ARG A 285 5.73 -6.96 6.24
CA ARG A 285 6.48 -8.23 6.25
C ARG A 285 7.74 -8.08 5.41
N VAL A 286 8.90 -8.45 5.93
CA VAL A 286 10.14 -8.48 5.12
C VAL A 286 10.00 -9.41 3.90
N VAL A 287 9.15 -10.44 4.00
CA VAL A 287 8.88 -11.42 2.94
C VAL A 287 7.94 -10.94 1.83
N ASN A 288 7.24 -9.81 2.00
CA ASN A 288 6.34 -9.28 0.99
C ASN A 288 6.93 -8.06 0.28
N SER A 289 6.31 -7.69 -0.85
CA SER A 289 6.73 -6.52 -1.63
C SER A 289 6.18 -5.19 -1.11
N GLU A 290 5.35 -5.20 -0.06
CA GLU A 290 4.69 -4.00 0.47
C GLU A 290 5.71 -3.01 1.03
N ARG A 291 5.61 -1.78 0.55
CA ARG A 291 6.34 -0.58 1.00
C ARG A 291 5.44 0.64 0.83
N TYR A 292 5.89 1.80 1.27
CA TYR A 292 5.11 3.03 1.23
C TYR A 292 5.90 4.14 0.56
N LEU A 293 5.31 4.77 -0.46
CA LEU A 293 5.72 6.08 -0.93
C LEU A 293 5.30 7.11 0.12
N VAL A 294 6.25 7.88 0.63
CA VAL A 294 5.99 8.96 1.57
C VAL A 294 6.52 10.26 0.98
N CYS A 295 5.61 11.17 0.66
CA CYS A 295 5.96 12.48 0.13
C CYS A 295 5.73 13.55 1.20
N VAL A 296 6.69 14.45 1.36
CA VAL A 296 6.68 15.47 2.40
C VAL A 296 6.84 16.85 1.74
N ASP A 297 6.00 17.79 2.18
CA ASP A 297 5.96 19.19 1.71
C ASP A 297 5.58 19.30 0.23
N PHE A 298 4.29 19.16 -0.05
CA PHE A 298 3.68 19.31 -1.37
C PHE A 298 3.86 20.73 -1.92
N LEU A 299 4.39 20.83 -3.13
CA LEU A 299 4.72 22.08 -3.80
C LEU A 299 3.63 22.54 -4.78
N GLY A 300 2.68 21.66 -5.09
CA GLY A 300 1.70 21.86 -6.15
C GLY A 300 2.13 21.23 -7.47
N SER A 301 1.21 21.24 -8.43
CA SER A 301 1.51 20.87 -9.83
C SER A 301 2.37 21.95 -10.48
N PRO A 302 3.43 21.60 -11.25
CA PRO A 302 4.30 22.58 -11.90
C PRO A 302 3.58 23.51 -12.88
N SER A 303 2.48 23.05 -13.50
CA SER A 303 1.62 23.87 -14.34
C SER A 303 0.22 23.27 -14.45
N GLU A 304 -0.73 24.06 -14.97
CA GLU A 304 -2.07 23.55 -15.30
C GLU A 304 -2.00 22.44 -16.38
N GLY A 305 -1.03 22.53 -17.29
CA GLY A 305 -0.80 21.50 -18.31
C GLY A 305 -0.41 20.15 -17.72
N TRP A 306 0.35 20.14 -16.63
CA TRP A 306 0.62 18.91 -15.86
C TRP A 306 -0.67 18.33 -15.29
N SER A 307 -1.49 19.14 -14.61
CA SER A 307 -2.74 18.67 -14.02
C SER A 307 -3.69 18.09 -15.07
N ARG A 308 -3.86 18.78 -16.21
CA ARG A 308 -4.70 18.31 -17.32
C ARG A 308 -4.19 17.00 -17.91
N TYR A 309 -2.88 16.84 -18.08
CA TYR A 309 -2.30 15.60 -18.59
C TYR A 309 -2.53 14.42 -17.64
N LEU A 310 -2.33 14.61 -16.33
CA LEU A 310 -2.51 13.55 -15.34
C LEU A 310 -3.98 13.12 -15.20
N ASP A 311 -4.92 14.07 -15.22
CA ASP A 311 -6.36 13.76 -15.24
C ASP A 311 -6.72 12.97 -16.51
N CYS A 312 -6.30 13.46 -17.67
CA CYS A 312 -6.51 12.82 -18.97
C CYS A 312 -5.92 11.41 -19.05
N PHE A 313 -4.67 11.22 -18.62
CA PHE A 313 -4.04 9.90 -18.55
C PHE A 313 -4.88 8.93 -17.72
N TYR A 314 -5.50 9.38 -16.63
CA TYR A 314 -6.34 8.52 -15.82
C TYR A 314 -7.65 8.15 -16.52
N GLU A 315 -8.28 9.11 -17.19
CA GLU A 315 -9.56 8.90 -17.87
C GLU A 315 -9.44 8.01 -19.10
N VAL A 316 -8.38 8.15 -19.90
CA VAL A 316 -8.26 7.49 -21.20
C VAL A 316 -7.08 6.53 -21.34
N GLY A 317 -6.10 6.59 -20.44
CA GLY A 317 -4.91 5.74 -20.49
C GLY A 317 -5.19 4.30 -20.06
N PHE A 318 -5.94 4.08 -18.99
CA PHE A 318 -6.32 2.75 -18.53
C PHE A 318 -7.57 2.26 -19.25
N VAL A 319 -7.38 1.59 -20.40
CA VAL A 319 -8.48 1.06 -21.23
C VAL A 319 -9.29 -0.04 -20.54
N ASP A 320 -8.65 -0.79 -19.64
CA ASP A 320 -9.25 -1.84 -18.81
C ASP A 320 -8.38 -2.06 -17.54
N ASN A 321 -8.51 -3.22 -16.90
CA ASN A 321 -7.67 -3.62 -15.76
C ASN A 321 -6.59 -4.65 -16.15
N GLU A 322 -6.48 -5.00 -17.44
CA GLU A 322 -5.49 -5.93 -18.00
C GLU A 322 -4.30 -5.22 -18.64
N HIS A 323 -4.45 -3.95 -19.02
CA HIS A 323 -3.44 -3.17 -19.71
C HIS A 323 -2.91 -2.01 -18.86
N VAL A 324 -1.60 -1.81 -18.92
CA VAL A 324 -0.85 -0.76 -18.25
C VAL A 324 -0.33 0.23 -19.31
N PRO A 325 -0.82 1.48 -19.32
CA PRO A 325 -0.33 2.53 -20.22
C PRO A 325 1.03 3.08 -19.79
N GLU A 326 1.86 3.49 -20.76
CA GLU A 326 3.07 4.28 -20.50
C GLU A 326 2.72 5.73 -20.11
N LEU A 327 3.02 6.11 -18.86
CA LEU A 327 2.72 7.46 -18.32
C LEU A 327 3.64 8.55 -18.86
N ILE A 328 4.91 8.26 -19.02
CA ILE A 328 5.92 9.15 -19.64
C ILE A 328 6.94 8.25 -20.35
N PRO A 329 7.68 8.78 -21.34
CA PRO A 329 8.83 8.06 -21.91
C PRO A 329 9.78 7.59 -20.80
N ARG A 330 10.10 6.30 -20.77
CA ARG A 330 10.95 5.70 -19.73
C ARG A 330 12.33 6.37 -19.67
N GLU A 331 12.80 6.88 -20.81
CA GLU A 331 14.09 7.55 -20.99
C GLU A 331 14.21 8.77 -20.06
N TRP A 332 13.11 9.48 -19.78
CA TRP A 332 13.14 10.66 -18.91
C TRP A 332 13.52 10.31 -17.47
N CYS A 333 13.04 9.16 -16.97
CA CYS A 333 13.48 8.64 -15.68
C CYS A 333 14.92 8.11 -15.77
N LEU A 334 15.23 7.33 -16.81
CA LEU A 334 16.51 6.62 -16.94
C LEU A 334 17.72 7.55 -17.13
N GLN A 335 17.52 8.74 -17.72
CA GLN A 335 18.56 9.74 -17.94
C GLN A 335 18.92 10.51 -16.66
N ASP A 336 18.04 10.57 -15.66
CA ASP A 336 18.36 11.18 -14.37
C ASP A 336 19.17 10.21 -13.50
N ALA A 337 20.49 10.38 -13.54
CA ALA A 337 21.42 9.51 -12.83
C ALA A 337 21.24 9.53 -11.31
N VAL A 338 20.84 10.67 -10.72
CA VAL A 338 20.61 10.78 -9.26
C VAL A 338 19.39 9.97 -8.87
N PHE A 339 18.30 10.17 -9.61
CA PHE A 339 17.06 9.42 -9.40
C PHE A 339 17.26 7.92 -9.56
N MET A 340 17.90 7.51 -10.66
CA MET A 340 18.13 6.09 -10.91
C MET A 340 19.09 5.46 -9.91
N ALA A 341 20.08 6.18 -9.39
CA ALA A 341 20.94 5.68 -8.32
C ALA A 341 20.11 5.37 -7.05
N ASP A 342 19.30 6.33 -6.60
CA ASP A 342 18.46 6.17 -5.40
C ASP A 342 17.42 5.03 -5.58
N VAL A 343 16.78 4.93 -6.76
CA VAL A 343 15.82 3.85 -7.09
C VAL A 343 16.49 2.48 -7.15
N ARG A 344 17.66 2.37 -7.78
CA ARG A 344 18.40 1.12 -7.88
C ARG A 344 18.88 0.63 -6.52
N GLU A 345 19.38 1.52 -5.67
CA GLU A 345 19.77 1.22 -4.28
C GLU A 345 18.59 0.67 -3.49
N MET A 346 17.47 1.40 -3.50
CA MET A 346 16.23 0.98 -2.84
C MET A 346 15.76 -0.41 -3.30
N ASN A 347 15.62 -0.62 -4.61
CA ASN A 347 15.16 -1.90 -5.16
C ASN A 347 16.11 -3.03 -4.78
N THR A 348 17.43 -2.80 -4.87
CA THR A 348 18.46 -3.79 -4.51
C THR A 348 18.37 -4.17 -3.03
N ALA A 349 18.28 -3.18 -2.14
CA ALA A 349 18.23 -3.41 -0.70
C ALA A 349 16.95 -4.16 -0.29
N VAL A 350 15.78 -3.74 -0.79
CA VAL A 350 14.50 -4.38 -0.45
C VAL A 350 14.43 -5.80 -1.03
N ALA A 351 14.77 -5.99 -2.31
CA ALA A 351 14.73 -7.31 -2.94
C ALA A 351 15.73 -8.29 -2.32
N THR A 352 16.95 -7.84 -1.99
CA THR A 352 17.96 -8.68 -1.32
C THR A 352 17.47 -9.14 0.06
N ASN A 353 16.92 -8.23 0.86
CA ASN A 353 16.34 -8.58 2.16
C ASN A 353 15.18 -9.56 2.02
N GLN A 354 14.32 -9.36 1.02
CA GLN A 354 13.20 -10.26 0.75
C GLN A 354 13.69 -11.65 0.32
N VAL A 355 14.66 -11.75 -0.59
CA VAL A 355 15.29 -13.03 -0.99
C VAL A 355 15.85 -13.77 0.22
N ILE A 356 16.59 -13.09 1.10
CA ILE A 356 17.14 -13.70 2.32
C ILE A 356 16.01 -14.20 3.22
N ALA A 357 14.97 -13.38 3.46
CA ALA A 357 13.84 -13.75 4.31
C ALA A 357 13.04 -14.94 3.75
N LEU A 358 12.82 -14.98 2.44
CA LEU A 358 12.14 -16.09 1.78
C LEU A 358 12.96 -17.37 1.85
N GLN A 359 14.29 -17.28 1.68
CA GLN A 359 15.18 -18.43 1.87
C GLN A 359 15.14 -18.95 3.31
N MET A 360 15.08 -18.06 4.32
CA MET A 360 14.90 -18.47 5.71
C MET A 360 13.60 -19.27 5.92
N ILE A 361 12.50 -18.90 5.23
CA ILE A 361 11.25 -19.67 5.26
C ILE A 361 11.43 -21.03 4.59
N LEU A 362 12.00 -21.06 3.38
CA LEU A 362 12.24 -22.31 2.65
C LEU A 362 13.06 -23.30 3.50
N ASP A 363 14.09 -22.81 4.17
CA ASP A 363 14.98 -23.60 5.04
C ASP A 363 14.26 -24.12 6.31
N ALA A 364 13.33 -23.35 6.88
CA ALA A 364 12.65 -23.67 8.13
C ALA A 364 11.32 -24.45 7.94
N ALA A 365 10.74 -24.41 6.73
CA ALA A 365 9.43 -24.99 6.44
C ALA A 365 9.34 -26.52 6.68
N PRO A 366 10.36 -27.35 6.33
CA PRO A 366 10.30 -28.78 6.59
C PRO A 366 10.14 -29.11 8.08
N ALA A 367 10.92 -28.44 8.95
CA ALA A 367 10.83 -28.64 10.40
C ALA A 367 9.48 -28.18 10.97
N MET A 368 8.93 -27.07 10.46
CA MET A 368 7.60 -26.60 10.83
C MET A 368 6.49 -27.56 10.39
N ALA A 369 6.61 -28.17 9.21
CA ALA A 369 5.64 -29.14 8.72
C ALA A 369 5.53 -30.35 9.67
N GLU A 370 6.67 -30.86 10.16
CA GLU A 370 6.70 -31.94 11.15
C GLU A 370 6.13 -31.50 12.51
N GLU A 371 6.43 -30.27 12.97
CA GLU A 371 5.85 -29.69 14.20
C GLU A 371 4.31 -29.62 14.12
N LEU A 372 3.75 -29.21 12.98
CA LEU A 372 2.30 -29.14 12.75
C LEU A 372 1.65 -30.53 12.66
N LYS A 373 2.32 -31.51 12.03
CA LYS A 373 1.84 -32.90 11.99
C LYS A 373 1.77 -33.50 13.40
N ALA A 374 2.80 -33.32 14.22
CA ALA A 374 2.82 -33.82 15.61
C ALA A 374 1.66 -33.24 16.43
N LYS A 375 1.42 -31.93 16.35
CA LYS A 375 0.30 -31.24 17.04
C LYS A 375 -1.08 -31.73 16.61
N ARG A 376 -1.24 -32.21 15.37
CA ARG A 376 -2.51 -32.80 14.89
C ARG A 376 -2.75 -34.19 15.44
N ILE A 377 -1.69 -34.99 15.63
CA ILE A 377 -1.79 -36.32 16.22
C ILE A 377 -2.17 -36.23 17.70
N GLU A 378 -1.56 -35.32 18.46
CA GLU A 378 -1.88 -35.09 19.87
C GLU A 378 -3.32 -34.60 20.12
N LYS A 379 -3.93 -33.91 19.14
CA LYS A 379 -5.30 -33.39 19.25
C LYS A 379 -6.41 -34.37 18.86
N LYS A 380 -6.10 -35.56 18.32
CA LYS A 380 -7.11 -36.61 18.12
C LYS A 380 -7.40 -37.30 19.47
N PRO A 381 -8.63 -37.22 20.02
CA PRO A 381 -8.97 -37.99 21.22
C PRO A 381 -8.92 -39.48 20.90
N ALA A 382 -8.56 -40.30 21.90
CA ALA A 382 -8.73 -41.74 21.88
C ALA A 382 -10.22 -42.11 21.77
N ALA A 383 -10.80 -42.02 20.57
CA ALA A 383 -12.07 -42.67 20.24
C ALA A 383 -11.74 -44.12 19.87
N GLY A 384 -11.66 -44.96 20.90
CA GLY A 384 -11.23 -46.35 20.78
C GLY A 384 -11.42 -47.11 22.10
N SER A 385 -12.65 -47.12 22.61
CA SER A 385 -13.15 -48.16 23.50
C SER A 385 -14.43 -48.71 22.88
N ASP A 386 -14.24 -49.70 22.03
CA ASP A 386 -15.25 -50.64 21.57
C ASP A 386 -15.60 -51.55 22.75
N ASP A 387 -16.80 -51.42 23.30
CA ASP A 387 -17.40 -52.45 24.15
C ASP A 387 -18.92 -52.45 23.97
N GLY A 388 -19.34 -53.16 22.92
CA GLY A 388 -20.53 -54.00 22.84
C GLY A 388 -21.80 -53.55 23.59
N ARG A 389 -22.61 -52.69 22.96
CA ARG A 389 -24.08 -52.71 23.14
C ARG A 389 -24.80 -52.50 21.83
N THR A 390 -25.27 -53.61 21.27
CA THR A 390 -26.21 -53.69 20.16
C THR A 390 -27.53 -53.00 20.53
N PRO A 391 -28.05 -52.03 19.75
CA PRO A 391 -29.45 -51.63 19.80
C PRO A 391 -30.28 -52.54 18.87
N PRO A 392 -31.56 -52.81 19.18
CA PRO A 392 -32.44 -53.65 18.37
C PRO A 392 -32.95 -52.90 17.12
N PRO A 393 -33.44 -53.60 16.08
CA PRO A 393 -33.86 -52.99 14.82
C PRO A 393 -35.32 -52.50 14.88
N ALA A 394 -35.59 -51.37 14.25
CA ALA A 394 -36.91 -50.89 13.83
C ALA A 394 -36.67 -50.05 12.54
N GLU A 395 -37.05 -50.53 11.36
CA GLU A 395 -38.37 -50.42 10.71
C GLU A 395 -38.73 -48.99 10.26
N GLY A 396 -39.08 -48.86 8.96
CA GLY A 396 -39.65 -47.68 8.30
C GLY A 396 -38.66 -46.98 7.36
N GLU A 397 -38.60 -47.32 6.06
CA GLU A 397 -39.48 -46.87 4.96
C GLU A 397 -39.46 -45.37 4.67
N ASP A 398 -38.95 -45.07 3.46
CA ASP A 398 -39.07 -43.93 2.54
C ASP A 398 -40.03 -42.77 2.87
N VAL A 399 -39.57 -41.53 2.63
CA VAL A 399 -40.19 -40.47 1.78
C VAL A 399 -39.35 -39.18 1.91
N GLU A 400 -38.87 -38.72 0.74
CA GLU A 400 -38.18 -37.45 0.36
C GLU A 400 -37.10 -36.81 1.25
#